data_AF-A0A920PSH0-F1
#
_entry.id   AF-A0A920PSH0-F1
#
_cell.length_a   1.000
_cell.length_b   1.000
_cell.length_c   1.000
_cell.angle_alpha   90.00
_cell.angle_beta   90.00
_cell.angle_gamma   90.00
#
_symmetry.space_group_name_H-M   'P 1'
#
loop_
_entity.id
_entity.type
_entity.pdbx_description
1 polymer ?
#
loop_
_entity_poly.entity_id
_entity_poly.type
_entity_poly.pdbx_seq_one_letter_code
_entity_poly.pdbx_strand_id
1 'polypeptide(L)' 'MVTLGSGSYTYEVEEGWGKLPDGWSFKECAAAGVDAQDNVYVFNRGEHPMVVFDKDGNFLRSWGEGVYPRAHGVTMGPG' A
#
# COMPACT_ATOMS: atom_id res chain seq x y z
N MET A 1 -0.47 15.54 14.88
CA MET A 1 -1.16 14.31 15.32
C MET A 1 -2.59 14.41 14.85
N VAL A 2 -2.95 13.60 13.86
CA VAL A 2 -4.30 13.58 13.27
C VAL A 2 -5.01 12.33 13.79
N THR A 3 -6.16 12.51 14.44
CA THR A 3 -7.02 11.43 14.91
C THR A 3 -8.24 11.34 14.01
N LEU A 4 -8.53 10.13 13.52
CA LEU A 4 -9.67 9.81 12.66
C LEU A 4 -10.67 8.93 13.43
N GLY A 5 -11.94 8.98 13.06
CA GLY A 5 -12.99 8.13 13.65
C GLY A 5 -13.82 8.82 14.74
N SER A 6 -14.75 8.08 15.34
CA SER A 6 -15.66 8.55 16.38
C SER A 6 -16.22 7.38 17.21
N GLY A 7 -16.82 7.69 18.37
CA GLY A 7 -17.36 6.68 19.27
C GLY A 7 -16.27 5.77 19.85
N SER A 8 -16.45 4.46 19.75
CA SER A 8 -15.50 3.47 20.28
C SER A 8 -14.27 3.21 19.40
N TYR A 9 -14.23 3.77 18.18
CA TYR A 9 -13.13 3.52 17.23
C TYR A 9 -12.52 4.83 16.77
N THR A 10 -11.33 5.09 17.30
CA THR A 10 -10.46 6.20 16.88
C THR A 10 -9.13 5.65 16.43
N TYR A 11 -8.55 6.27 15.41
CA TYR A 11 -7.29 5.86 14.78
C TYR A 11 -6.35 7.05 14.74
N GLU A 12 -5.06 6.79 14.85
CA GLU A 12 -4.02 7.80 14.66
C GLU A 12 -3.34 7.60 13.31
N VAL A 13 -3.06 8.69 12.63
CA VAL A 13 -2.33 8.65 11.37
C VAL A 13 -0.85 8.44 11.66
N GLU A 14 -0.29 7.35 11.13
CA GLU A 14 1.15 7.11 11.07
C GLU A 14 1.69 7.64 9.74
N GLU A 15 2.18 8.88 9.76
CA GLU A 15 2.78 9.50 8.58
C GLU A 15 4.09 8.80 8.20
N GLY A 16 4.28 8.55 6.90
CA GLY A 16 5.52 7.95 6.39
C GLY A 16 5.68 6.46 6.68
N TRP A 17 4.62 5.76 7.08
CA TRP A 17 4.64 4.32 7.35
C TRP A 17 5.26 3.51 6.19
N GLY A 18 4.79 3.72 4.95
CA GLY A 18 5.27 2.98 3.78
C GLY A 18 6.64 3.46 3.30
N LYS A 19 7.70 2.74 3.69
CA LYS A 19 9.10 3.06 3.37
C LYS A 19 9.47 2.51 2.00
N LEU A 20 9.38 3.36 0.98
CA LEU A 20 9.83 3.02 -0.37
C LEU A 20 11.36 2.96 -0.46
N PRO A 21 11.93 2.14 -1.37
CA PRO A 21 13.34 2.21 -1.73
C PRO A 21 13.76 3.61 -2.19
N ASP A 22 15.04 3.93 -2.03
CA ASP A 22 15.59 5.23 -2.43
C ASP A 22 15.32 5.53 -3.91
N GLY A 23 14.85 6.75 -4.17
CA GLY A 23 14.50 7.23 -5.51
C GLY A 23 13.11 6.82 -6.01
N TRP A 24 12.39 5.98 -5.27
CA TRP A 24 11.03 5.59 -5.64
C TRP A 24 10.02 6.59 -5.10
N SER A 25 8.91 6.74 -5.82
CA SER A 25 7.77 7.51 -5.35
C SER A 25 6.46 6.86 -5.80
N PHE A 26 5.44 7.00 -4.96
CA PHE A 26 4.08 6.76 -5.42
C PHE A 26 3.65 7.87 -6.37
N LYS A 27 2.82 7.54 -7.36
CA LYS A 27 2.03 8.54 -8.09
C LYS A 27 0.61 8.59 -7.53
N GLU A 28 -0.29 7.80 -8.09
CA GLU A 28 -1.65 7.64 -7.60
C GLU A 28 -1.80 6.24 -7.03
N CYS A 29 -2.01 6.11 -5.73
CA CYS A 29 -2.38 4.85 -5.09
C CYS A 29 -3.85 4.57 -5.37
N ALA A 30 -4.12 3.66 -6.31
CA ALA A 30 -5.47 3.38 -6.78
C ALA A 30 -6.22 2.43 -5.84
N ALA A 31 -5.50 1.51 -5.18
CA ALA A 31 -6.08 0.56 -4.24
C ALA A 31 -5.02 0.01 -3.28
N ALA A 32 -5.48 -0.52 -2.15
CA ALA A 32 -4.67 -1.31 -1.25
C ALA A 32 -5.43 -2.57 -0.80
N GLY A 33 -4.69 -3.61 -0.41
CA GLY A 33 -5.23 -4.85 0.16
C GLY A 33 -4.27 -5.42 1.20
N VAL A 34 -4.78 -6.24 2.12
CA VAL A 34 -3.98 -6.87 3.18
C VAL A 34 -4.17 -8.37 3.11
N ASP A 35 -3.08 -9.14 3.17
CA ASP A 35 -3.14 -10.60 3.23
C ASP A 35 -3.22 -11.13 4.68
N ALA A 36 -3.34 -12.45 4.84
CA ALA A 36 -3.45 -13.09 6.15
C ALA A 36 -2.16 -13.03 7.00
N GLN A 37 -1.06 -12.50 6.46
CA GLN A 37 0.21 -12.29 7.16
C GLN A 37 0.43 -10.80 7.48
N ASP A 38 -0.61 -9.96 7.36
CA ASP A 38 -0.55 -8.51 7.51
C ASP A 38 0.40 -7.82 6.52
N ASN A 39 0.69 -8.44 5.37
CA ASN A 39 1.39 -7.72 4.31
C ASN A 39 0.41 -6.80 3.59
N VAL A 40 0.83 -5.56 3.36
CA VAL A 40 0.02 -4.54 2.69
C VAL A 40 0.46 -4.40 1.25
N TYR A 41 -0.46 -4.65 0.33
CA TYR A 41 -0.30 -4.55 -1.10
C TYR A 41 -0.84 -3.20 -1.55
N VAL A 42 0.01 -2.35 -2.11
CA VAL A 42 -0.37 -1.03 -2.62
C VAL A 42 -0.28 -1.05 -4.14
N PHE A 43 -1.43 -0.94 -4.80
CA PHE A 43 -1.51 -0.89 -6.26
C PHE A 43 -1.59 0.57 -6.71
N ASN A 44 -0.49 1.07 -7.26
CA ASN A 44 -0.29 2.45 -7.63
C ASN A 44 0.03 2.63 -9.13
N ARG A 45 -0.04 3.86 -9.62
CA ARG A 45 0.21 4.24 -11.03
C ARG A 45 1.61 4.79 -11.28
N GLY A 46 2.55 4.52 -10.37
CA GLY A 46 3.95 4.88 -10.49
C GLY A 46 4.74 3.90 -11.36
N GLU A 47 6.06 4.04 -11.32
CA GLU A 47 6.98 3.17 -12.09
C GLU A 47 6.94 1.72 -11.63
N HIS A 48 6.59 1.48 -10.36
CA HIS A 48 6.45 0.17 -9.73
C HIS A 48 4.98 -0.05 -9.33
N PRO A 49 4.14 -0.62 -10.21
CA PRO A 49 2.69 -0.59 -10.00
C PRO A 49 2.23 -1.32 -8.74
N MET A 50 2.75 -2.52 -8.47
CA MET A 50 2.50 -3.19 -7.20
C MET A 50 3.71 -3.04 -6.28
N VAL A 51 3.46 -2.57 -5.06
CA VAL A 51 4.46 -2.53 -3.99
C VAL A 51 3.87 -3.23 -2.76
N VAL A 52 4.64 -4.10 -2.13
CA VAL A 52 4.20 -4.85 -0.95
C VAL A 52 5.09 -4.51 0.24
N PHE A 53 4.45 -4.26 1.38
CA PHE A 53 5.09 -3.94 2.65
C PHE A 53 4.72 -4.99 3.71
N ASP A 54 5.56 -5.14 4.73
CA ASP A 54 5.14 -5.77 5.99
C ASP A 54 4.24 -4.83 6.81
N LYS A 55 3.74 -5.32 7.95
CA LYS A 55 2.88 -4.54 8.87
C LYS A 55 3.54 -3.26 9.41
N ASP A 56 4.86 -3.18 9.42
CA ASP A 56 5.65 -2.05 9.94
C ASP A 56 6.10 -1.12 8.80
N GLY A 57 5.56 -1.33 7.60
CA GLY A 57 5.76 -0.49 6.43
C GLY A 57 7.11 -0.68 5.76
N ASN A 58 7.84 -1.75 6.08
CA ASN A 58 9.10 -2.06 5.41
C ASN A 58 8.83 -2.72 4.06
N PHE A 59 9.52 -2.24 3.02
CA PHE A 59 9.42 -2.80 1.69
C PHE A 59 9.79 -4.29 1.66
N LEU A 60 8.93 -5.12 1.05
CA LEU A 60 9.18 -6.53 0.85
C LEU A 60 9.52 -6.86 -0.60
N ARG A 61 8.71 -6.36 -1.56
CA ARG A 61 8.83 -6.69 -2.99
C ARG A 61 7.93 -5.79 -3.87
N SER A 62 8.20 -5.76 -5.17
CA SER A 62 7.37 -5.10 -6.18
C SER A 62 7.23 -5.93 -7.47
N TRP A 63 6.22 -5.61 -8.27
CA TRP A 63 6.08 -6.12 -9.65
C TRP A 63 5.07 -5.31 -10.47
N GLY A 64 4.95 -5.66 -11.76
CA GLY A 64 3.90 -5.18 -12.66
C GLY A 64 4.34 -4.08 -13.64
N GLU A 65 5.63 -3.75 -13.64
CA GLU A 65 6.26 -2.78 -14.53
C GLU A 65 6.01 -3.15 -15.99
N GLY A 66 5.54 -2.18 -16.78
CA GLY A 66 5.17 -2.39 -18.20
C GLY A 66 3.90 -3.21 -18.44
N VAL A 67 3.32 -3.82 -17.42
CA VAL A 67 2.08 -4.63 -17.52
C VAL A 67 0.84 -3.82 -17.14
N TYR A 68 0.95 -2.98 -16.11
CA TYR A 68 -0.15 -2.17 -15.61
C TYR A 68 0.07 -0.69 -15.90
N PRO A 69 -0.32 -0.20 -17.10
CA PRO A 69 -0.17 1.22 -17.44
C PRO A 69 -1.07 2.12 -16.58
N ARG A 70 -2.12 1.56 -15.97
CA ARG A 70 -3.06 2.28 -15.12
C ARG A 70 -3.78 1.35 -14.13
N ALA A 71 -3.21 1.21 -12.93
CA ALA A 71 -3.83 0.49 -11.82
C ALA A 71 -5.23 1.05 -11.47
N HIS A 72 -6.17 0.18 -11.08
CA HIS A 72 -7.54 0.58 -10.69
C HIS A 72 -8.05 -0.12 -9.43
N GLY A 73 -7.77 -1.41 -9.26
CA GLY A 73 -8.28 -2.17 -8.12
C GLY A 73 -7.43 -3.39 -7.83
N VAL A 74 -7.38 -3.77 -6.55
CA VAL A 74 -6.83 -5.04 -6.07
C VAL A 74 -7.88 -5.70 -5.19
N THR A 75 -7.99 -7.02 -5.28
CA THR A 75 -8.81 -7.81 -4.36
C THR A 75 -8.01 -9.01 -3.91
N MET A 76 -8.09 -9.34 -2.62
CA MET A 76 -7.46 -10.53 -2.08
C MET A 76 -8.50 -11.64 -2.09
N GLY A 77 -8.21 -12.71 -2.85
CA GLY A 77 -9.04 -13.91 -2.85
C GLY A 77 -8.93 -14.66 -1.52
N PRO A 78 -9.90 -15.53 -1.19
CA PRO A 78 -9.78 -16.42 -0.04
C PRO A 78 -8.55 -17.32 -0.20
N GLY A 79 -7.79 -17.45 0.89
CA GLY A 79 -6.66 -18.37 1.04
C GLY A 79 -7.06 -19.64 1.77
#